data_AF-A0A6V7WBG2-F1
#
_entry.id   AF-A0A6V7WBG2-F1
#
_cell.length_a   1.000
_cell.length_b   1.000
_cell.length_c   1.000
_cell.angle_alpha   90.00
_cell.angle_beta   90.00
_cell.angle_gamma   90.00
#
_symmetry.space_group_name_H-M   'P 1'
#
loop_
_entity.id
_entity.type
_entity.pdbx_description
1 polymer ?
#
loop_
_entity_poly.entity_id
_entity_poly.type
_entity_poly.pdbx_seq_one_letter_code
_entity_poly.pdbx_strand_id
1 'polypeptide(L)'
;MLMFCSTLVHVILNSWITGRGWEREERPGDFPFKVGDPFVLEFIAAEDSIDVIVNNNFFINFARYDLKYVSQMVIEGGIQVRSVILCKWKGM
;
A
#
# COMPACT_ATOMS: atom_id res chain seq x y z
N MET A 1 -7.06 3.14 0.35
CA MET A 1 -7.21 4.04 1.53
C MET A 1 -6.62 3.30 2.73
N LEU A 2 -5.52 3.80 3.29
CA LEU A 2 -4.92 3.24 4.49
C LEU A 2 -5.49 4.01 5.68
N MET A 3 -6.25 3.35 6.57
CA MET A 3 -6.85 3.96 7.77
C MET A 3 -6.10 3.50 9.02
N PHE A 4 -5.73 4.44 9.89
CA PHE A 4 -5.18 4.16 11.21
C PHE A 4 -6.32 4.12 12.24
N CYS A 5 -6.51 2.98 12.93
CA CYS A 5 -7.46 2.83 14.03
C CYS A 5 -6.70 2.85 15.38
N SER A 6 -7.23 3.60 16.34
CA SER A 6 -6.57 3.98 17.60
C SER A 6 -6.28 2.80 18.55
N THR A 7 -5.11 2.88 19.19
CA THR A 7 -4.51 2.06 20.29
C THR A 7 -3.57 0.91 19.91
N LEU A 8 -3.53 0.47 18.65
CA LEU A 8 -2.53 -0.50 18.19
C LEU A 8 -2.00 -0.10 16.80
N VAL A 9 -0.68 -0.11 16.64
CA VAL A 9 -0.03 0.21 15.37
C VAL A 9 -0.18 -0.97 14.41
N HIS A 10 -1.04 -0.81 13.40
CA HIS A 10 -1.30 -1.85 12.42
C HIS A 10 -1.32 -1.26 11.01
N VAL A 11 -0.87 -2.06 10.06
CA VAL A 11 -1.19 -1.86 8.64
C VAL A 11 -2.45 -2.65 8.32
N ILE A 12 -3.38 -2.02 7.61
CA ILE A 12 -4.60 -2.65 7.12
C ILE A 12 -4.59 -2.57 5.60
N LEU A 13 -4.74 -3.71 4.94
CA LEU A 13 -4.93 -3.78 3.49
C LEU A 13 -6.38 -4.13 3.19
N ASN A 14 -6.98 -3.42 2.25
CA ASN A 14 -8.36 -3.66 1.86
C ASN A 14 -8.62 -3.13 0.44
N SER A 15 -9.76 -3.55 -0.12
CA SER A 15 -10.29 -3.06 -1.38
C SER A 15 -11.69 -2.52 -1.17
N TRP A 16 -12.01 -1.47 -1.93
CA TRP A 16 -13.35 -0.90 -2.01
C TRP A 16 -13.93 -1.21 -3.37
N ILE A 17 -15.13 -1.80 -3.41
CA ILE A 17 -15.86 -2.06 -4.64
C ILE A 17 -17.07 -1.15 -4.69
N THR A 18 -17.18 -0.34 -5.74
CA THR A 18 -18.33 0.51 -5.99
C THR A 18 -19.63 -0.31 -5.95
N GLY A 19 -20.57 0.10 -5.10
CA GLY A 19 -21.86 -0.58 -4.92
C GLY A 19 -21.87 -1.76 -3.94
N ARG A 20 -20.70 -2.25 -3.50
CA ARG A 20 -20.60 -3.31 -2.46
C ARG A 20 -19.95 -2.81 -1.16
N GLY A 21 -18.98 -1.90 -1.27
CA GLY A 21 -18.27 -1.31 -0.14
C GLY A 21 -16.92 -1.97 0.15
N TRP A 22 -16.51 -1.93 1.42
CA TRP A 22 -15.27 -2.52 1.90
C TRP A 22 -15.33 -4.04 1.88
N GLU A 23 -14.28 -4.66 1.38
CA GLU A 23 -14.07 -6.10 1.46
C GLU A 23 -13.46 -6.50 2.83
N ARG A 24 -13.19 -7.79 3.00
CA ARG A 24 -12.53 -8.30 4.21
C ARG A 24 -11.11 -7.73 4.35
N GLU A 25 -10.81 -7.14 5.49
CA GLU A 25 -9.48 -6.61 5.81
C GLU A 25 -8.40 -7.70 5.94
N GLU A 26 -7.19 -7.37 5.50
CA GLU A 26 -5.96 -8.12 5.79
C GLU A 26 -5.10 -7.32 6.77
N ARG A 27 -4.59 -8.03 7.79
CA ARG A 27 -3.78 -7.46 8.87
C ARG A 27 -2.50 -8.28 8.99
N PRO A 28 -1.36 -7.83 8.43
CA PRO A 28 -0.07 -8.52 8.56
C PRO A 28 0.39 -8.72 10.01
N GLY A 29 -0.13 -7.93 10.96
CA GLY A 29 0.30 -7.95 12.36
C GLY A 29 1.50 -7.03 12.61
N ASP A 30 2.41 -6.92 11.64
CA ASP A 30 3.60 -6.06 11.71
C ASP A 30 3.31 -4.58 11.36
N PHE A 31 4.15 -3.70 11.88
CA PHE A 31 4.12 -2.26 11.62
C PHE A 31 5.53 -1.70 11.34
N PRO A 32 5.89 -1.47 10.06
CA PRO A 32 7.27 -1.14 9.68
C PRO A 32 7.60 0.36 9.77
N PHE A 33 6.71 1.17 10.36
CA PHE A 33 6.87 2.63 10.41
C PHE A 33 7.13 3.10 11.83
N LYS A 34 7.81 4.24 11.94
CA LYS A 34 8.00 4.95 13.21
C LYS A 34 7.70 6.43 13.00
N VAL A 35 6.89 6.99 13.88
CA VAL A 35 6.48 8.40 13.79
C VAL A 35 7.71 9.30 13.84
N GLY A 36 7.81 10.22 12.88
CA GLY A 36 8.92 11.18 12.75
C GLY A 36 10.11 10.68 11.91
N ASP A 37 10.23 9.37 11.71
CA ASP A 37 11.31 8.80 10.88
C ASP A 37 10.91 8.84 9.40
N PRO A 38 11.82 9.25 8.49
CA PRO A 38 11.56 9.16 7.06
C PRO A 38 11.53 7.70 6.62
N PHE A 39 10.73 7.40 5.60
CA PHE A 39 10.71 6.08 4.98
C PHE A 39 10.64 6.17 3.46
N VAL A 40 11.10 5.11 2.80
CA VAL A 40 10.86 4.86 1.37
C VAL A 40 9.84 3.74 1.27
N LEU A 41 8.80 3.98 0.47
CA LEU A 41 7.74 3.03 0.19
C LEU A 41 7.73 2.76 -1.31
N GLU A 42 7.88 1.50 -1.69
CA GLU A 42 7.79 1.06 -3.07
C GLU A 42 6.60 0.13 -3.23
N PHE A 43 5.80 0.41 -4.26
CA PHE A 43 4.70 -0.43 -4.70
C PHE A 43 5.08 -1.02 -6.06
N ILE A 44 5.28 -2.33 -6.11
CA ILE A 44 5.60 -3.03 -7.35
C ILE A 44 4.33 -3.74 -7.82
N ALA A 45 3.82 -3.34 -8.99
CA ALA A 45 2.75 -4.07 -9.66
C ALA A 45 3.34 -5.37 -10.24
N ALA A 46 3.23 -6.47 -9.50
CA ALA A 46 3.51 -7.81 -9.99
C ALA A 46 2.31 -8.35 -10.79
N GLU A 47 2.41 -9.57 -11.32
CA GLU A 47 1.39 -10.15 -12.21
C GLU A 47 -0.02 -10.14 -11.59
N ASP A 48 -0.16 -10.63 -10.36
CA ASP A 48 -1.46 -10.78 -9.68
C ASP A 48 -1.56 -9.98 -8.37
N SER A 49 -0.64 -9.05 -8.12
CA SER A 49 -0.49 -8.47 -6.80
C SER A 49 0.36 -7.20 -6.75
N ILE A 50 0.25 -6.47 -5.64
CA ILE A 50 1.10 -5.35 -5.32
C ILE A 50 2.08 -5.78 -4.23
N ASP A 51 3.37 -5.89 -4.57
CA ASP A 51 4.43 -6.04 -3.57
C ASP A 51 4.72 -4.69 -2.93
N VAL A 52 4.77 -4.68 -1.60
CA VAL A 52 5.06 -3.50 -0.79
C VAL A 52 6.42 -3.70 -0.14
N ILE A 53 7.34 -2.78 -0.42
CA ILE A 53 8.68 -2.73 0.15
C ILE A 53 8.80 -1.46 0.99
N VAL A 54 9.31 -1.60 2.21
CA VAL A 54 9.55 -0.49 3.14
C VAL A 54 11.04 -0.44 3.46
N ASN A 55 11.69 0.69 3.17
CA ASN A 55 13.12 0.89 3.41
C ASN A 55 13.98 -0.26 2.84
N ASN A 56 13.74 -0.64 1.57
CA ASN A 56 14.41 -1.73 0.85
C ASN A 56 14.15 -3.15 1.41
N ASN A 57 13.24 -3.32 2.38
CA ASN A 57 12.86 -4.63 2.90
C ASN A 57 11.45 -4.99 2.42
N PHE A 58 11.27 -6.21 1.91
CA PHE A 58 9.95 -6.74 1.58
C PHE A 58 9.07 -6.73 2.84
N PHE A 59 7.86 -6.18 2.72
CA PHE A 59 6.92 -6.09 3.81
C PHE A 59 5.72 -7.03 3.60
N ILE A 60 4.98 -6.85 2.49
CA ILE A 60 3.80 -7.67 2.21
C ILE A 60 3.44 -7.66 0.72
N ASN A 61 2.77 -8.72 0.28
CA ASN A 61 2.09 -8.81 -1.00
C ASN A 61 0.57 -8.62 -0.82
N PHE A 62 -0.06 -7.84 -1.69
CA PHE A 62 -1.52 -7.65 -1.69
C PHE A 62 -2.13 -8.08 -3.03
N ALA A 63 -2.84 -9.22 -3.04
CA ALA A 63 -3.41 -9.84 -4.23
C ALA A 63 -4.95 -9.89 -4.17
N ARG A 64 -5.65 -9.13 -5.02
CA ARG A 64 -7.13 -9.16 -5.09
C ARG A 64 -7.75 -8.90 -6.46
N TYR A 65 -7.19 -7.99 -7.24
CA TYR A 65 -7.79 -7.56 -8.51
C TYR A 65 -6.72 -7.33 -9.56
N ASP A 66 -7.14 -7.48 -10.81
CA ASP A 66 -6.33 -7.18 -11.98
C ASP A 66 -5.89 -5.71 -11.96
N LEU A 67 -4.58 -5.52 -11.86
CA LEU A 67 -3.97 -4.20 -11.71
C LEU A 67 -4.10 -3.34 -12.97
N LYS A 68 -4.51 -3.92 -14.12
CA LYS A 68 -4.71 -3.16 -15.37
C LYS A 68 -5.79 -2.08 -15.25
N TYR A 69 -6.68 -2.18 -14.26
CA TYR A 69 -7.74 -1.21 -14.02
C TYR A 69 -7.32 -0.08 -13.07
N VAL A 70 -6.12 -0.16 -12.46
CA VAL A 70 -5.60 0.87 -11.56
C VAL A 70 -4.97 1.99 -12.38
N SER A 71 -5.51 3.20 -12.27
CA SER A 71 -5.05 4.38 -13.03
C SER A 71 -4.74 5.60 -12.17
N GLN A 72 -5.04 5.53 -10.87
CA GLN A 72 -4.93 6.66 -9.95
C GLN A 72 -4.23 6.22 -8.67
N MET A 73 -3.39 7.11 -8.14
CA MET A 73 -2.75 6.96 -6.84
C MET A 73 -3.14 8.15 -5.97
N VAL A 74 -3.60 7.86 -4.76
CA VAL A 74 -4.01 8.87 -3.77
C VAL A 74 -3.24 8.61 -2.49
N ILE A 75 -2.58 9.65 -1.96
CA ILE A 75 -1.82 9.63 -0.71
C ILE A 75 -2.44 10.66 0.22
N GLU A 76 -2.94 10.22 1.37
CA GLU A 76 -3.69 11.04 2.33
C GLU A 76 -3.27 10.71 3.77
N GLY A 77 -3.62 11.59 4.70
CA GLY A 77 -3.37 11.43 6.14
C GLY A 77 -2.15 12.20 6.66
N GLY A 78 -1.67 11.82 7.84
CA GLY A 78 -0.54 12.47 8.54
C GLY A 78 0.83 12.11 7.96
N ILE A 79 1.02 12.35 6.66
CA ILE A 79 2.26 12.04 5.93
C ILE A 79 2.82 13.30 5.25
N GLN A 80 4.13 13.46 5.29
CA GLN A 80 4.83 14.46 4.49
C GLN A 80 5.51 13.78 3.30
N VAL A 81 5.07 14.08 2.09
CA VAL A 81 5.63 13.49 0.87
C VAL A 81 6.76 14.36 0.35
N ARG A 82 7.96 13.78 0.22
CA ARG A 82 9.14 14.48 -0.35
C ARG A 82 9.26 14.32 -1.86
N SER A 83 8.96 13.12 -2.36
CA SER A 83 8.99 12.80 -3.79
C SER A 83 8.07 11.62 -4.08
N VAL A 84 7.62 11.55 -5.33
CA VAL A 84 6.93 10.40 -5.91
C VAL A 84 7.59 10.12 -7.24
N ILE A 85 8.00 8.87 -7.46
CA ILE A 85 8.65 8.42 -8.69
C ILE A 85 7.79 7.32 -9.29
N LEU A 86 7.35 7.52 -10.54
CA LEU A 86 6.68 6.49 -11.31
C LEU A 86 7.71 5.81 -12.22
N CYS A 87 8.09 4.59 -11.86
CA CYS A 87 8.98 3.79 -12.68
C CYS A 87 8.22 3.27 -13.91
N LYS A 88 8.85 3.36 -15.09
CA LYS A 88 8.31 2.67 -16.27
C LYS A 88 8.35 1.17 -16.03
N TRP A 89 7.24 0.50 -16.35
CA TRP A 89 7.19 -0.94 -16.47
C TRP A 89 8.30 -1.41 -17.42
N LYS A 90 9.25 -2.16 -16.87
CA LYS A 90 10.24 -2.89 -17.67
C LYS A 90 9.68 -4.30 -17.87
N GLY A 91 8.69 -4.42 -18.76
CA GLY A 91 8.24 -5.74 -19.19
C GLY A 91 9.40 -6.53 -19.81
N MET A 92 9.31 -7.86 -19.71
CA MET A 92 10.13 -8.79 -20.51
C MET A 92 9.78 -8.69 -21.99
#